data_AF-A0AA43QCM8-F1
#
_entry.id   AF-A0AA43QCM8-F1
#
_cell.length_a   1.000
_cell.length_b   1.000
_cell.length_c   1.000
_cell.angle_alpha   90.00
_cell.angle_beta   90.00
_cell.angle_gamma   90.00
#
_symmetry.space_group_name_H-M   'P 1'
#
loop_
_entity.id
_entity.type
_entity.pdbx_description
1 polymer ?
#
loop_
_entity_poly.entity_id
_entity_poly.type
_entity_poly.pdbx_seq_one_letter_code
_entity_poly.pdbx_strand_id
1 'polypeptide(L)' 'MQVQLQPEFDEVLQPLGSHALEFFLAASLYHARKISFASAAHMAGLDFDAFKTRLSEHFDQGYIIADECVLEDIHTIENL' A
#
# COMPACT_ATOMS: atom_id res chain seq x y z
N MET A 1 10.77 -4.56 8.53
CA MET A 1 10.22 -5.89 8.19
C MET A 1 11.32 -6.64 7.45
N GLN A 2 11.70 -7.86 7.85
CA GLN A 2 12.69 -8.65 7.09
C GLN A 2 11.93 -9.64 6.20
N VAL A 3 11.71 -9.24 4.95
CA VAL A 3 11.19 -10.12 3.91
C VAL A 3 12.41 -10.64 3.14
N GLN A 4 12.62 -11.95 3.16
CA GLN A 4 13.61 -12.57 2.29
C GLN A 4 12.96 -12.83 0.94
N LEU A 5 13.34 -12.03 -0.05
CA LEU A 5 12.97 -12.27 -1.44
C LEU A 5 13.81 -13.40 -2.00
N GLN A 6 13.21 -14.16 -2.93
CA GLN A 6 14.01 -14.99 -3.79
C GLN A 6 14.86 -14.08 -4.70
N PRO A 7 16.12 -14.44 -4.99
CA PRO A 7 17.03 -13.58 -5.76
C PRO A 7 16.49 -13.15 -7.12
N GLU A 8 15.65 -13.97 -7.73
CA GLU A 8 14.98 -13.71 -9.02
C GLU A 8 14.08 -12.47 -8.98
N PHE A 9 13.55 -12.11 -7.81
CA PHE A 9 12.73 -10.92 -7.64
C PHE A 9 13.56 -9.65 -7.44
N ASP A 10 14.81 -9.76 -6.99
CA ASP A 10 15.68 -8.58 -6.84
C ASP A 10 15.93 -7.92 -8.20
N GLU A 11 16.14 -8.71 -9.26
CA GLU A 11 16.31 -8.19 -10.62
C GLU A 11 15.03 -7.51 -11.16
N VAL A 12 13.86 -8.02 -10.78
CA VAL A 12 12.55 -7.46 -11.17
C VAL A 12 12.24 -6.17 -10.41
N LEU A 13 12.61 -6.11 -9.12
CA LEU A 13 12.30 -4.99 -8.23
C LEU A 13 13.34 -3.87 -8.30
N GLN A 14 14.59 -4.16 -8.65
CA GLN A 14 15.65 -3.17 -8.84
C GLN A 14 15.23 -1.96 -9.68
N PRO A 15 14.63 -2.12 -10.88
CA PRO A 15 14.22 -0.99 -11.71
C PRO A 15 13.03 -0.20 -11.13
N LEU A 16 12.29 -0.78 -10.18
CA LEU A 16 11.15 -0.15 -9.51
C LEU A 16 11.58 0.64 -8.25
N GLY A 17 12.86 0.52 -7.86
CA GLY A 17 13.50 1.31 -6.82
C GLY A 17 13.65 0.59 -5.48
N SER A 18 14.44 1.19 -4.59
CA SER A 18 14.94 0.60 -3.33
C SER A 18 13.88 0.22 -2.28
N HIS A 19 12.62 0.63 -2.50
CA HIS A 19 11.47 0.35 -1.63
C HIS A 19 10.29 -0.24 -2.39
N ALA A 20 10.54 -0.81 -3.57
CA ALA A 20 9.50 -1.44 -4.38
C ALA A 20 8.86 -2.61 -3.64
N LEU A 21 9.65 -3.42 -2.93
CA LEU A 21 9.15 -4.55 -2.17
C LEU A 21 8.11 -4.12 -1.12
N GLU A 22 8.46 -3.16 -0.28
CA GLU A 22 7.60 -2.65 0.79
C GLU A 22 6.34 -2.01 0.19
N PHE A 23 6.49 -1.28 -0.92
CA PHE A 23 5.37 -0.70 -1.64
C PHE A 23 4.40 -1.75 -2.18
N PHE A 24 4.89 -2.74 -2.94
CA PHE A 24 4.02 -3.76 -3.56
C PHE A 24 3.38 -4.68 -2.51
N LEU A 25 4.08 -4.97 -1.41
CA LEU A 25 3.50 -5.72 -0.30
C LEU A 25 2.39 -4.91 0.39
N ALA A 26 2.65 -3.64 0.70
CA ALA A 26 1.66 -2.76 1.32
C ALA A 26 0.44 -2.55 0.41
N ALA A 27 0.66 -2.33 -0.88
CA ALA A 27 -0.39 -2.23 -1.88
C ALA A 27 -1.20 -3.54 -1.96
N SER A 28 -0.55 -4.70 -2.00
CA SER A 28 -1.25 -5.99 -2.05
C SER A 28 -2.12 -6.22 -0.81
N LEU A 29 -1.62 -5.89 0.38
CA LEU A 29 -2.37 -6.01 1.64
C LEU A 29 -3.54 -5.02 1.70
N TYR A 30 -3.35 -3.81 1.18
CA TYR A 30 -4.40 -2.81 1.03
C TYR A 30 -5.48 -3.27 0.05
N HIS A 31 -5.10 -3.75 -1.14
CA HIS A 31 -6.02 -4.32 -2.13
C HIS A 31 -6.77 -5.54 -1.60
N ALA A 32 -6.14 -6.34 -0.73
CA ALA A 32 -6.77 -7.46 -0.06
C ALA A 32 -7.63 -7.06 1.17
N ARG A 33 -7.81 -5.76 1.43
CA ARG A 33 -8.55 -5.20 2.58
C ARG A 33 -8.06 -5.74 3.93
N LYS A 34 -6.76 -6.02 4.06
CA LYS A 34 -6.15 -6.54 5.30
C LYS A 34 -5.61 -5.44 6.20
N ILE A 35 -5.33 -4.27 5.63
CA ILE A 35 -4.80 -3.10 6.32
C ILE A 35 -5.45 -1.83 5.77
N SER A 36 -5.55 -0.79 6.59
CA SER A 36 -6.03 0.52 6.15
C SER A 36 -5.03 1.19 5.21
N PHE A 37 -5.47 2.21 4.47
CA PHE A 37 -4.60 2.97 3.58
C PHE A 37 -3.43 3.62 4.35
N ALA A 38 -3.71 4.20 5.53
CA ALA A 38 -2.69 4.80 6.38
C ALA A 38 -1.63 3.78 6.83
N SER A 39 -2.06 2.58 7.20
CA SER A 39 -1.14 1.48 7.54
C SER A 39 -0.33 1.00 6.34
N ALA A 40 -0.91 0.98 5.14
CA ALA A 40 -0.21 0.64 3.91
C ALA A 40 0.85 1.70 3.55
N ALA A 41 0.51 2.99 3.60
CA ALA A 41 1.45 4.07 3.37
C ALA A 41 2.63 4.03 4.36
N HIS A 42 2.34 3.85 5.65
CA HIS A 42 3.36 3.69 6.68
C HIS A 42 4.26 2.47 6.44
N MET A 43 3.67 1.33 6.06
CA MET A 43 4.41 0.10 5.75
C MET A 43 5.32 0.27 4.53
N ALA A 44 4.88 1.04 3.53
CA ALA A 44 5.68 1.39 2.37
C ALA A 44 6.76 2.45 2.66
N GLY A 45 6.79 3.03 3.86
CA GLY A 45 7.69 4.14 4.22
C GLY A 45 7.39 5.43 3.46
N LEU A 46 6.15 5.60 3.00
CA LEU A 46 5.72 6.72 2.18
C LEU A 46 4.68 7.57 2.90
N ASP A 47 4.69 8.86 2.61
CA ASP A 47 3.59 9.74 3.01
C ASP A 47 2.31 9.40 2.24
N PHE A 48 1.17 9.80 2.79
CA PHE A 48 -0.15 9.48 2.28
C PHE A 48 -0.33 9.82 0.78
N ASP A 49 0.08 11.02 0.36
CA ASP A 49 0.00 11.47 -1.04
C ASP A 49 1.02 10.77 -1.95
N ALA A 50 2.20 10.45 -1.43
CA ALA A 50 3.23 9.72 -2.17
C ALA A 50 2.80 8.27 -2.42
N PHE A 51 2.19 7.63 -1.44
CA PHE A 51 1.62 6.28 -1.57
C PHE A 51 0.45 6.26 -2.57
N LYS A 52 -0.45 7.26 -2.52
CA LYS A 52 -1.55 7.44 -3.49
C LYS A 52 -1.04 7.59 -4.92
N THR A 53 -0.01 8.43 -5.10
CA THR A 53 0.58 8.70 -6.42
C THR A 53 1.16 7.42 -7.01
N ARG A 54 1.97 6.69 -6.24
CA ARG A 54 2.51 5.40 -6.70
C ARG A 54 1.46 4.32 -6.93
N LEU A 55 0.41 4.26 -6.11
CA LEU A 55 -0.73 3.38 -6.36
C LEU A 55 -1.37 3.69 -7.71
N SER A 56 -1.57 4.98 -8.02
CA SER A 56 -2.10 5.42 -9.31
C SER A 56 -1.19 5.03 -10.47
N GLU A 57 0.13 5.19 -10.32
CA GLU A 57 1.13 4.87 -11.36
C GLU A 57 1.24 3.37 -11.67
N HIS A 58 1.12 2.52 -10.65
CA HIS A 58 1.36 1.07 -10.79
C HIS A 58 0.08 0.23 -10.96
N PHE A 59 -1.05 0.71 -10.45
CA PHE A 59 -2.31 -0.04 -10.43
C PHE A 59 -3.44 0.66 -11.22
N ASP A 60 -3.15 1.78 -11.89
CA ASP A 60 -4.14 2.65 -12.56
C ASP A 60 -5.32 3.06 -11.64
N GLN A 61 -5.12 2.93 -10.32
CA GLN A 61 -6.11 3.17 -9.29
C GLN A 61 -5.42 3.81 -8.08
N GLY A 62 -5.64 5.10 -7.85
CA GLY A 62 -5.08 5.80 -6.70
C GLY A 62 -5.70 5.42 -5.37
N TYR A 63 -6.94 4.93 -5.40
CA TYR A 63 -7.71 4.41 -4.27
C TYR A 63 -8.71 3.38 -4.78
N ILE A 64 -8.90 2.28 -4.04
CA ILE A 64 -10.03 1.38 -4.29
C ILE A 64 -11.26 2.01 -3.64
N ILE A 65 -12.03 2.75 -4.42
CA ILE A 65 -13.40 3.11 -4.04
C ILE A 65 -14.28 1.98 -4.57
N ALA A 66 -14.47 0.94 -3.76
CA ALA A 66 -15.50 -0.05 -4.00
C ALA A 66 -16.14 -0.40 -2.66
N ASP A 67 -17.39 0.01 -2.53
CA ASP A 67 -18.43 -0.42 -1.59
C ASP A 67 -17.99 -1.41 -0.50
N GLU A 68 -18.24 -1.01 0.76
CA GLU A 68 -18.10 -1.71 2.06
C GLU A 68 -16.94 -1.29 2.99
N CYS A 69 -15.87 -0.63 2.52
CA CYS A 69 -14.80 -0.16 3.43
C CYS A 69 -15.06 1.22 4.10
N VAL A 70 -16.22 1.84 3.86
CA VAL A 70 -16.62 3.11 4.53
C VAL A 70 -16.96 2.90 6.01
N LEU A 71 -16.98 1.66 6.51
CA LEU A 71 -17.37 1.36 7.90
C LEU A 71 -16.25 1.51 8.94
N GLU A 72 -14.97 1.61 8.57
CA GLU A 72 -13.89 1.79 9.56
C GLU A 72 -13.43 3.25 9.73
N ASP A 73 -13.46 4.06 8.66
CA ASP A 73 -13.11 5.49 8.77
C ASP A 73 -14.18 6.31 9.52
N ILE A 74 -15.45 5.90 9.47
CA ILE A 74 -16.52 6.50 10.29
C ILE A 74 -16.32 6.18 11.78
N HIS A 75 -15.83 4.98 12.12
CA HIS A 75 -15.66 4.57 13.52
C HIS A 75 -14.46 5.24 14.22
N THR A 76 -13.52 5.79 13.45
CA THR A 76 -12.40 6.57 13.98
C THR A 76 -12.82 8.01 14.31
N ILE A 77 -13.87 8.53 13.66
CA ILE A 77 -14.41 9.89 13.92
C ILE A 77 -15.46 9.87 15.06
N GLU A 78 -16.15 8.76 15.29
CA GLU A 78 -17.12 8.63 16.40
C GLU A 78 -16.51 8.42 17.79
N ASN A 79 -15.19 8.19 17.88
CA ASN A 79 -14.47 7.98 19.14
C ASN A 79 -13.56 9.17 19.54
N LEU A 80 -13.85 10.38 19.06
CA LEU A 80 -13.26 11.64 19.52
C LEU A 80 -14.26 12.47 20.33
#